data_AF-A0A2K9PJS6-F1
#
_entry.id   AF-A0A2K9PJS6-F1
#
_cell.length_a   1.000
_cell.length_b   1.000
_cell.length_c   1.000
_cell.angle_alpha   90.00
_cell.angle_beta   90.00
_cell.angle_gamma   90.00
#
_symmetry.space_group_name_H-M   'P 1'
#
loop_
_entity.id
_entity.type
_entity.pdbx_description
1 polymer ?
#
loop_
_entity_poly.entity_id
_entity_poly.type
_entity_poly.pdbx_seq_one_letter_code
_entity_poly.pdbx_strand_id
1 'polypeptide(L)'
;MTSATVFAQKSVDAQITDLIKRDNTLLTEKDTSLKLTEAQEAKVREIYKELVVVLDKAPKSKKKQQEFEKTVLPKREETLNAVLSLLTPKQLEAYNTNGIH
;
A
#
# COMPACT_ATOMS: atom_id res chain seq x y z
N MET A 1 4.38 -7.14 29.00
CA MET A 1 5.05 -6.78 27.73
C MET A 1 4.00 -6.38 26.70
N THR A 2 3.29 -5.26 26.90
CA THR A 2 1.96 -5.08 26.27
C THR A 2 1.71 -3.71 25.63
N SER A 3 2.59 -2.73 25.84
CA SER A 3 2.41 -1.39 25.25
C SER A 3 3.14 -1.23 23.91
N ALA A 4 4.43 -1.58 23.81
CA ALA A 4 5.22 -1.37 22.60
C ALA A 4 4.67 -2.10 21.37
N THR A 5 4.25 -3.37 21.53
CA THR A 5 3.67 -4.18 20.46
C THR A 5 2.34 -3.61 19.95
N VAL A 6 1.51 -3.03 20.83
CA VAL A 6 0.23 -2.43 20.47
C VAL A 6 0.42 -1.09 19.76
N PHE A 7 1.41 -0.28 20.16
CA PHE A 7 1.75 0.97 19.47
C PHE A 7 2.29 0.73 18.05
N ALA A 8 3.16 -0.27 17.88
CA ALA A 8 3.67 -0.64 16.55
C ALA A 8 2.55 -1.13 15.62
N GLN A 9 1.64 -1.98 16.12
CA GLN A 9 0.51 -2.48 15.32
C GLN A 9 -0.44 -1.37 14.88
N LYS A 10 -0.76 -0.41 15.77
CA LYS A 10 -1.58 0.76 15.42
C LYS A 10 -0.95 1.63 14.33
N SER A 11 0.38 1.77 14.34
CA SER A 11 1.09 2.54 13.31
C SER A 11 1.06 1.83 11.95
N VAL A 12 1.25 0.51 11.93
CA VAL A 12 1.15 -0.31 10.72
C VAL A 12 -0.27 -0.23 10.14
N ASP A 13 -1.29 -0.39 10.97
CA ASP A 13 -2.69 -0.35 10.52
C ASP A 13 -3.10 1.02 9.97
N ALA A 14 -2.58 2.11 10.54
CA ALA A 14 -2.80 3.46 10.05
C ALA A 14 -2.17 3.66 8.66
N GLN A 15 -0.92 3.24 8.48
CA GLN A 15 -0.23 3.33 7.18
C GLN A 15 -0.96 2.53 6.09
N ILE A 16 -1.40 1.31 6.40
CA ILE A 16 -2.18 0.49 5.45
C ILE A 16 -3.50 1.18 5.10
N THR A 17 -4.18 1.75 6.09
CA THR A 17 -5.45 2.45 5.88
C THR A 17 -5.27 3.68 4.97
N ASP A 18 -4.18 4.42 5.13
CA ASP A 18 -3.90 5.58 4.29
C ASP A 18 -3.50 5.19 2.86
N LEU A 19 -2.81 4.07 2.67
CA LEU A 19 -2.54 3.50 1.34
C LEU A 19 -3.85 3.11 0.62
N ILE A 20 -4.74 2.39 1.29
CA ILE A 20 -6.05 2.01 0.73
C ILE A 20 -6.91 3.23 0.41
N LYS A 21 -6.88 4.27 1.26
CA LYS A 21 -7.58 5.53 0.97
C LYS A 21 -7.05 6.17 -0.30
N ARG A 22 -5.72 6.23 -0.47
CA ARG A 22 -5.09 6.78 -1.67
C ARG A 22 -5.52 6.01 -2.92
N ASP A 23 -5.47 4.68 -2.89
CA ASP A 23 -5.92 3.85 -4.01
C ASP A 23 -7.39 4.09 -4.33
N ASN A 24 -8.26 4.11 -3.33
CA ASN A 24 -9.67 4.42 -3.52
C ASN A 24 -9.88 5.82 -4.10
N THR A 25 -9.09 6.83 -3.69
CA THR A 25 -9.15 8.17 -4.29
C THR A 25 -8.76 8.13 -5.78
N LEU A 26 -7.67 7.43 -6.13
CA LEU A 26 -7.25 7.28 -7.53
C LEU A 26 -8.31 6.56 -8.37
N LEU A 27 -8.96 5.53 -7.83
CA LEU A 27 -10.01 4.78 -8.52
C LEU A 27 -11.29 5.61 -8.69
N THR A 28 -11.64 6.43 -7.70
CA THR A 28 -12.95 7.09 -7.63
C THR A 28 -12.99 8.53 -8.14
N GLU A 29 -11.86 9.07 -8.62
CA GLU A 29 -11.76 10.47 -9.07
C GLU A 29 -12.83 10.86 -10.10
N LYS A 30 -13.16 9.94 -11.02
CA LYS A 30 -14.15 10.16 -12.08
C LYS A 30 -15.42 9.31 -11.95
N ASP A 31 -15.35 8.20 -11.21
CA ASP A 31 -16.47 7.28 -11.00
C ASP A 31 -16.40 6.63 -9.62
N THR A 32 -17.29 7.04 -8.72
CA THR A 32 -17.36 6.51 -7.34
C THR A 32 -17.68 5.03 -7.25
N SER A 33 -18.24 4.42 -8.29
CA SER A 33 -18.54 2.98 -8.33
C SER A 33 -17.29 2.11 -8.46
N LEU A 34 -16.15 2.70 -8.82
CA LEU A 34 -14.87 2.00 -8.96
C LEU A 34 -14.13 1.80 -7.64
N LYS A 35 -14.69 2.25 -6.51
CA LYS A 35 -14.14 2.00 -5.18
C LYS A 35 -13.87 0.50 -4.97
N LEU A 36 -12.80 0.17 -4.26
CA LEU A 36 -12.52 -1.20 -3.85
C LEU A 36 -13.71 -1.76 -3.06
N THR A 37 -14.12 -2.98 -3.41
CA THR A 37 -15.09 -3.75 -2.62
C THR A 37 -14.47 -4.20 -1.31
N GLU A 38 -15.28 -4.55 -0.30
CA GLU A 38 -14.78 -5.08 0.98
C GLU A 38 -13.85 -6.28 0.80
N ALA A 39 -14.17 -7.17 -0.15
CA ALA A 39 -13.36 -8.33 -0.49
C ALA A 39 -12.01 -7.95 -1.11
N GLN A 40 -11.97 -6.89 -1.93
CA GLN A 40 -10.72 -6.36 -2.48
C GLN A 40 -9.91 -5.65 -1.39
N GLU A 41 -10.53 -4.79 -0.58
CA GLU A 41 -9.86 -4.07 0.52
C GLU A 41 -9.21 -5.03 1.52
N ALA A 42 -9.87 -6.14 1.86
CA ALA A 42 -9.31 -7.17 2.72
C ALA A 42 -8.01 -7.78 2.14
N LYS A 43 -8.00 -8.08 0.83
CA LYS A 43 -6.82 -8.64 0.16
C LYS A 43 -5.71 -7.59 0.00
N VAL A 44 -6.05 -6.37 -0.39
CA VAL A 44 -5.11 -5.25 -0.50
C VAL A 44 -4.47 -4.94 0.86
N ARG A 45 -5.23 -5.02 1.96
CA ARG A 45 -4.72 -4.86 3.32
C ARG A 45 -3.64 -5.89 3.67
N GLU A 46 -3.85 -7.17 3.34
CA GLU A 46 -2.84 -8.21 3.59
C GLU A 46 -1.57 -7.98 2.75
N ILE A 47 -1.73 -7.61 1.47
CA ILE A 47 -0.60 -7.27 0.59
C ILE A 47 0.20 -6.08 1.15
N TYR A 48 -0.46 -5.00 1.57
CA TYR A 48 0.22 -3.84 2.12
C TYR A 48 0.86 -4.08 3.48
N LYS A 49 0.29 -4.98 4.29
CA LYS A 49 0.88 -5.34 5.57
C LYS A 49 2.30 -5.88 5.41
N GLU A 50 2.54 -6.71 4.40
CA GLU A 50 3.89 -7.22 4.11
C GLU A 50 4.87 -6.08 3.78
N LEU A 51 4.45 -5.11 2.96
CA LEU A 51 5.28 -3.97 2.60
C LEU A 51 5.54 -3.05 3.80
N VAL A 52 4.50 -2.69 4.56
CA VAL A 52 4.61 -1.77 5.69
C VAL A 52 5.47 -2.34 6.81
N VAL A 53 5.39 -3.65 7.10
CA VAL A 53 6.27 -4.30 8.08
C VAL A 53 7.74 -4.23 7.67
N VAL A 54 8.04 -4.27 6.38
CA VAL A 54 9.40 -4.07 5.87
C VAL A 54 9.80 -2.59 6.02
N LEU A 55 8.95 -1.66 5.60
CA LEU A 55 9.19 -0.22 5.67
C LEU A 55 9.38 0.29 7.11
N ASP A 56 8.70 -0.29 8.09
CA ASP A 56 8.86 0.06 9.51
C ASP A 56 10.29 -0.25 10.03
N LYS A 57 10.99 -1.19 9.38
CA LYS A 57 12.40 -1.52 9.66
C LYS A 57 13.39 -0.59 8.96
N ALA A 58 12.91 0.47 8.30
CA ALA A 58 13.78 1.40 7.59
C ALA A 58 14.82 2.02 8.54
N PRO A 59 16.11 2.03 8.15
CA PRO A 59 17.16 2.59 8.99
C PRO A 59 17.06 4.13 9.04
N LYS A 60 17.29 4.72 10.21
CA LYS A 60 17.26 6.19 10.41
C LYS A 60 18.44 6.94 9.77
N SER A 61 19.50 6.24 9.40
CA SER A 61 20.70 6.84 8.80
C SER A 61 20.51 7.02 7.29
N LYS A 62 20.73 8.24 6.78
CA LYS A 62 20.58 8.59 5.34
C LYS A 62 21.31 7.62 4.40
N LYS A 63 22.55 7.22 4.73
CA LYS A 63 23.35 6.31 3.90
C LYS A 63 22.71 4.92 3.82
N LYS A 64 22.31 4.37 4.98
CA LYS A 64 21.62 3.07 5.05
C LYS A 64 20.21 3.13 4.45
N GLN A 65 19.58 4.31 4.48
CA GLN A 65 18.26 4.51 3.88
C GLN A 65 18.32 4.41 2.36
N GLN A 66 19.36 4.97 1.71
CA GLN A 66 19.54 4.80 0.26
C GLN A 66 19.75 3.33 -0.14
N GLU A 67 20.53 2.58 0.65
CA GLU A 67 20.72 1.14 0.44
C GLU A 67 19.42 0.37 0.68
N PHE A 68 18.67 0.72 1.73
CA PHE A 68 17.37 0.14 2.05
C PHE A 68 16.31 0.42 0.97
N GLU A 69 16.27 1.63 0.40
CA GLU A 69 15.36 1.95 -0.70
C GLU A 69 15.65 1.08 -1.93
N LYS A 70 16.92 0.80 -2.24
CA LYS A 70 17.29 -0.11 -3.33
C LYS A 70 16.84 -1.55 -3.08
N THR A 71 16.88 -2.01 -1.83
CA THR A 71 16.43 -3.37 -1.49
C THR A 71 14.92 -3.49 -1.38
N VAL A 72 14.22 -2.40 -1.07
CA VAL A 72 12.76 -2.38 -0.93
C VAL A 72 12.04 -2.05 -2.24
N LEU A 73 12.71 -1.42 -3.20
CA LEU A 73 12.18 -1.15 -4.54
C LEU A 73 11.51 -2.38 -5.19
N PRO A 74 12.17 -3.55 -5.29
CA PRO A 74 11.54 -4.74 -5.84
C PRO A 74 10.28 -5.16 -5.06
N LYS A 75 10.30 -5.09 -3.73
CA LYS A 75 9.13 -5.42 -2.90
C LYS A 75 7.98 -4.43 -3.11
N ARG A 76 8.27 -3.13 -3.35
CA ARG A 76 7.25 -2.13 -3.71
C ARG A 76 6.62 -2.45 -5.06
N GLU A 77 7.42 -2.82 -6.06
CA GLU A 77 6.93 -3.22 -7.38
C GLU A 77 6.08 -4.49 -7.31
N GLU A 78 6.54 -5.52 -6.58
CA GLU A 78 5.76 -6.73 -6.33
C GLU A 78 4.43 -6.43 -5.64
N THR A 79 4.46 -5.58 -4.61
CA THR A 79 3.25 -5.17 -3.87
C THR A 79 2.28 -4.45 -4.80
N LEU A 80 2.77 -3.51 -5.61
CA LEU A 80 1.96 -2.78 -6.58
C LEU A 80 1.34 -3.74 -7.59
N ASN A 81 2.14 -4.61 -8.21
CA ASN A 81 1.65 -5.59 -9.18
C ASN A 81 0.59 -6.52 -8.57
N ALA A 82 0.78 -6.94 -7.31
CA ALA A 82 -0.20 -7.74 -6.59
C ALA A 82 -1.51 -6.97 -6.36
N VAL A 83 -1.46 -5.69 -5.98
CA VAL A 83 -2.66 -4.84 -5.84
C VAL A 83 -3.36 -4.67 -7.19
N LEU A 84 -2.62 -4.33 -8.25
CA LEU A 84 -3.18 -4.15 -9.59
C LEU A 84 -3.85 -5.42 -10.12
N SER A 85 -3.33 -6.61 -9.77
CA SER A 85 -3.92 -7.89 -10.15
C SER A 85 -5.30 -8.17 -9.53
N LEU A 86 -5.66 -7.45 -8.46
CA LEU A 86 -6.97 -7.56 -7.79
C LEU A 86 -8.01 -6.61 -8.36
N LEU A 87 -7.60 -5.67 -9.21
CA LEU A 87 -8.49 -4.68 -9.80
C LEU A 87 -9.24 -5.28 -10.99
N THR A 88 -10.50 -4.88 -11.16
CA THR A 88 -11.22 -5.13 -12.41
C THR A 88 -10.58 -4.32 -13.55
N PRO A 89 -10.81 -4.68 -14.83
CA PRO A 89 -10.26 -3.91 -15.95
C PRO A 89 -10.59 -2.41 -15.91
N LYS A 90 -11.83 -2.04 -15.52
CA LYS A 90 -12.23 -0.63 -15.37
C LYS A 90 -11.51 0.08 -14.23
N GLN A 91 -11.32 -0.60 -13.10
CA GLN A 91 -10.55 -0.06 -11.97
C GLN A 91 -9.08 0.12 -12.35
N LEU A 92 -8.49 -0.86 -13.04
CA LEU A 92 -7.11 -0.78 -13.51
C LEU A 92 -6.91 0.39 -14.49
N GLU A 93 -7.83 0.59 -15.41
CA GLU A 93 -7.81 1.73 -16.34
C GLU A 93 -7.89 3.06 -15.59
N ALA A 94 -8.80 3.19 -14.62
CA ALA A 94 -8.91 4.38 -13.77
C ALA A 94 -7.62 4.63 -12.97
N TYR A 95 -7.05 3.57 -12.39
CA TYR A 95 -5.79 3.63 -11.64
C TYR A 95 -4.63 4.11 -12.53
N ASN A 96 -4.51 3.59 -13.76
CA ASN A 96 -3.45 4.00 -14.69
C ASN A 96 -3.64 5.43 -15.24
N THR A 97 -4.89 5.85 -15.41
CA THR A 97 -5.22 7.19 -15.93
C THR A 97 -4.98 8.28 -14.89
N ASN A 98 -5.31 8.00 -13.62
CA ASN A 98 -5.27 8.97 -12.53
C ASN A 98 -3.97 8.87 -11.71
N GLY A 99 -3.30 7.72 -11.75
CA GLY A 99 -2.05 7.43 -11.04
C GLY A 99 -0.80 7.99 -11.72
N ILE A 100 -0.88 9.18 -12.33
CA ILE A 100 0.15 9.85 -13.15
C ILE A 100 1.58 9.46 -12.71
N HIS A 101 2.28 8.79 -13.63
CA HIS A 101 3.69 8.41 -13.54
C HIS A 101 4.64 9.61 -13.61
#